data_AF-G8BBN1-F1
#
_entry.id   AF-G8BBN1-F1
#
_cell.length_a   1.000
_cell.length_b   1.000
_cell.length_c   1.000
_cell.angle_alpha   90.00
_cell.angle_beta   90.00
_cell.angle_gamma   90.00
#
_symmetry.space_group_name_H-M   'P 1'
#
loop_
_entity.id
_entity.type
_entity.pdbx_description
1 polymer ?
#
loop_
_entity_poly.entity_id
_entity_poly.type
_entity_poly.pdbx_seq_one_letter_code
_entity_poly.pdbx_strand_id
1 'polypeptide(L)'
;MSKLADTSITDSISEEEDFPFPVSISTTDFKNFNNDPEAIDQFLYKSHRFTSLAVLIQELKELSSSLNQNLLDIVNHDYTDFIKLGKSINGGDDMINSISEDLKQFKIQLLQYDGKFNQMNDEVSTTLTLRRQLIGLKSVAKLQLLLHDQIEIFEKLSKDDINLGNFQKMAATYLSVLSVGKHLENLTTESQTKLQQQYLNAKVNSVIMEFESLVRSLINEIKLKRIKEPSLVMSVLNIQNMIKH
;
A
#
# COMPACT_ATOMS: atom_id res chain seq x y z
N MET A 1 74.71 -16.65 99.14
CA MET A 1 74.26 -17.52 98.03
C MET A 1 72.74 -17.54 98.02
N SER A 2 72.17 -17.25 96.84
CA SER A 2 70.81 -17.55 96.36
C SER A 2 69.57 -17.03 97.13
N LYS A 3 69.17 -15.81 96.74
CA LYS A 3 67.82 -15.19 96.61
C LYS A 3 66.69 -15.51 97.62
N LEU A 4 66.41 -14.50 98.45
CA LEU A 4 65.06 -14.10 98.88
C LEU A 4 64.36 -13.25 97.79
N ALA A 5 63.03 -13.35 97.70
CA ALA A 5 62.02 -12.30 97.44
C ALA A 5 60.69 -13.02 97.13
N ASP A 6 59.76 -13.09 98.09
CA ASP A 6 58.61 -12.16 98.25
C ASP A 6 57.75 -12.03 96.98
N THR A 7 56.45 -12.35 97.08
CA THR A 7 55.33 -11.37 97.06
C THR A 7 53.98 -12.09 96.93
N SER A 8 53.16 -11.92 97.97
CA SER A 8 51.71 -11.80 98.07
C SER A 8 50.76 -12.07 96.88
N ILE A 9 49.72 -12.87 97.20
CA ILE A 9 48.27 -12.65 97.01
C ILE A 9 47.77 -12.24 95.60
N THR A 10 46.91 -13.07 95.00
CA THR A 10 45.63 -12.62 94.40
C THR A 10 44.69 -13.80 94.21
N ASP A 11 43.57 -13.74 94.93
CA ASP A 11 42.34 -14.46 94.64
C ASP A 11 41.79 -13.92 93.30
N SER A 12 41.71 -14.75 92.27
CA SER A 12 41.16 -14.40 90.97
C SER A 12 40.00 -15.35 90.66
N ILE A 13 38.81 -14.95 91.10
CA ILE A 13 37.54 -15.50 90.64
C ILE A 13 37.37 -15.10 89.17
N SER A 14 37.42 -16.06 88.24
CA SER A 14 36.87 -15.98 86.87
C SER A 14 37.07 -17.37 86.25
N GLU A 15 36.09 -18.12 85.76
CA GLU A 15 34.85 -17.77 85.09
C GLU A 15 33.84 -18.87 85.45
N GLU A 16 32.56 -18.55 85.65
CA GLU A 16 31.51 -19.55 85.52
C GLU A 16 31.64 -20.11 84.09
N GLU A 17 32.05 -21.38 83.94
CA GLU A 17 31.93 -22.06 82.64
C GLU A 17 30.44 -22.08 82.29
N ASP A 18 30.01 -21.11 81.49
CA ASP A 18 28.66 -21.00 80.96
C ASP A 18 28.42 -22.22 80.08
N PHE A 19 27.75 -23.24 80.62
CA PHE A 19 27.51 -24.49 79.92
C PHE A 19 26.61 -24.22 78.71
N PRO A 20 27.14 -24.26 77.47
CA PRO A 20 26.35 -23.93 76.32
C PRO A 20 25.34 -25.06 76.08
N PHE A 21 24.08 -24.69 75.86
CA PHE A 21 23.04 -25.64 75.46
C PHE A 21 23.46 -26.36 74.18
N PRO A 22 23.13 -27.66 74.03
CA PRO A 22 23.48 -28.41 72.83
C PRO A 22 22.82 -27.76 71.61
N VAL A 23 23.66 -27.37 70.65
CA VAL A 23 23.23 -26.83 69.35
C VAL A 23 22.99 -28.01 68.41
N SER A 24 21.88 -28.00 67.68
CA SER A 24 21.57 -29.02 66.67
C SER A 24 22.48 -28.86 65.44
N ILE A 25 22.95 -29.97 64.87
CA ILE A 25 23.77 -29.94 63.65
C ILE A 25 22.98 -29.34 62.47
N SER A 26 23.53 -28.35 61.77
CA SER A 26 22.93 -27.75 60.57
C SER A 26 23.66 -28.12 59.27
N THR A 27 22.95 -28.06 58.14
CA THR A 27 23.51 -28.34 56.80
C THR A 27 24.66 -27.40 56.42
N THR A 28 24.66 -26.18 56.96
CA THR A 28 25.66 -25.15 56.66
C THR A 28 26.95 -25.31 57.44
N ASP A 29 26.94 -26.07 58.53
CA ASP A 29 28.12 -26.25 59.39
C ASP A 29 29.24 -26.99 58.67
N PHE A 30 28.90 -27.84 57.70
CA PHE A 30 29.87 -28.62 56.94
C PHE A 30 30.41 -27.94 55.67
N LYS A 31 29.97 -26.71 55.37
CA LYS A 31 30.31 -26.04 54.11
C LYS A 31 31.78 -25.60 54.01
N ASN A 32 32.45 -25.41 55.15
CA ASN A 32 33.78 -24.80 55.24
C ASN A 32 34.89 -25.77 55.68
N PHE A 33 34.58 -27.07 55.82
CA PHE A 33 35.61 -28.07 56.07
C PHE A 33 36.33 -28.35 54.75
N ASN A 34 37.42 -27.63 54.48
CA ASN A 34 38.29 -27.77 53.31
C ASN A 34 39.10 -29.09 53.33
N ASN A 35 38.45 -30.21 53.64
CA ASN A 35 39.07 -31.53 53.82
C ASN A 35 40.16 -31.60 54.92
N ASP A 36 40.20 -30.65 55.85
CA ASP A 36 41.09 -30.71 57.02
C ASP A 36 40.44 -31.55 58.13
N PRO A 37 41.03 -32.69 58.52
CA PRO A 37 40.48 -33.55 59.58
C PRO A 37 40.41 -32.83 60.94
N GLU A 38 41.40 -31.98 61.24
CA GLU A 38 41.45 -31.21 62.48
C GLU A 38 40.30 -30.19 62.61
N ALA A 39 39.76 -29.70 61.48
CA ALA A 39 38.65 -28.75 61.49
C ALA A 39 37.33 -29.39 61.96
N ILE A 40 37.14 -30.68 61.67
CA ILE A 40 35.98 -31.46 62.13
C ILE A 40 36.11 -31.70 63.63
N ASP A 41 37.29 -32.12 64.09
CA ASP A 41 37.55 -32.36 65.51
C ASP A 41 37.40 -31.07 66.33
N GLN A 42 37.86 -29.93 65.80
CA GLN A 42 37.72 -28.62 66.43
C GLN A 42 36.26 -28.15 66.48
N PHE A 43 35.47 -28.42 65.44
CA PHE A 43 34.04 -28.14 65.42
C PHE A 43 33.27 -28.98 66.45
N LEU A 44 33.55 -30.28 66.52
CA LEU A 44 32.94 -31.18 67.49
C LEU A 44 33.31 -30.79 68.94
N TYR A 45 34.57 -30.41 69.17
CA TYR A 45 35.05 -29.94 70.47
C TYR A 45 34.43 -28.60 70.88
N LYS A 46 34.19 -27.68 69.95
CA LYS A 46 33.65 -26.34 70.24
C LYS A 46 32.13 -26.33 70.41
N SER A 47 31.40 -27.08 69.59
CA SER A 47 29.93 -26.95 69.48
C SER A 47 29.16 -28.14 70.07
N HIS A 48 29.79 -29.32 70.22
CA HIS A 48 29.08 -30.55 70.60
C HIS A 48 29.77 -31.35 71.72
N ARG A 49 30.73 -30.76 72.44
CA ARG A 49 31.47 -31.41 73.55
C ARG A 49 30.57 -31.98 74.66
N PHE A 50 29.42 -31.36 74.89
CA PHE A 50 28.46 -31.77 75.94
C PHE A 50 27.25 -32.54 75.38
N THR A 51 27.22 -32.82 74.07
CA THR A 51 26.16 -33.60 73.43
C THR A 51 26.46 -35.09 73.54
N SER A 52 25.42 -35.89 73.85
CA SER A 52 25.58 -37.35 73.85
C SER A 52 25.92 -37.85 72.43
N LEU A 53 26.94 -38.71 72.33
CA LEU A 53 27.37 -39.30 71.06
C LEU A 53 26.22 -39.99 70.31
N ALA A 54 25.27 -40.60 71.04
CA ALA A 54 24.09 -41.23 70.44
C ALA A 54 23.17 -40.21 69.73
N VAL A 55 23.02 -39.02 70.30
CA VAL A 55 22.22 -37.92 69.73
C VAL A 55 22.92 -37.36 68.50
N LEU A 56 24.24 -37.14 68.57
CA LEU A 56 25.04 -36.65 67.44
C LEU A 56 24.98 -37.63 66.24
N ILE A 57 25.11 -38.93 66.51
CA ILE A 57 25.01 -39.97 65.46
C ILE A 57 23.62 -39.98 64.83
N GLN A 58 22.57 -39.78 65.64
CA GLN A 58 21.20 -39.72 65.14
C GLN A 58 20.97 -38.46 64.28
N GLU A 59 21.37 -37.28 64.76
CA GLU A 59 21.27 -36.02 64.02
C GLU A 59 22.04 -36.08 62.69
N LEU A 60 23.24 -36.65 62.68
CA LEU A 60 24.03 -36.80 61.44
C LEU A 60 23.38 -37.78 60.45
N LYS A 61 22.75 -38.87 60.93
CA LYS A 61 22.01 -39.81 60.09
C LYS A 61 20.76 -39.18 59.49
N GLU A 62 20.01 -38.43 60.29
CA GLU A 62 18.82 -37.70 59.85
C GLU A 62 19.19 -36.63 58.81
N LEU A 63 20.28 -35.88 59.06
CA LEU A 63 20.81 -34.90 58.13
C LEU A 63 21.26 -35.53 56.80
N SER A 64 21.98 -36.65 56.85
CA SER A 64 22.42 -37.38 55.67
C SER A 64 21.22 -37.90 54.86
N SER A 65 20.21 -38.46 55.53
CA SER A 65 18.99 -38.92 54.88
C SER A 65 18.22 -37.76 54.24
N SER A 66 18.09 -36.63 54.94
CA SER A 66 17.44 -35.43 54.42
C SER A 66 18.18 -34.84 53.22
N LEU A 67 19.52 -34.83 53.24
CA LEU A 67 20.33 -34.33 52.12
C LEU A 67 20.18 -35.24 50.90
N ASN A 68 20.18 -36.56 51.09
CA ASN A 68 19.97 -37.50 50.02
C ASN A 68 18.59 -37.36 49.39
N GLN A 69 17.55 -37.15 50.20
CA GLN A 69 16.20 -36.88 49.70
C GLN A 69 16.14 -35.56 48.94
N ASN A 70 16.74 -34.49 49.48
CA ASN A 70 16.77 -33.19 48.82
C ASN A 70 17.52 -33.23 47.47
N LEU A 71 18.64 -33.96 47.41
CA LEU A 71 19.37 -34.19 46.17
C LEU A 71 18.49 -34.92 45.14
N LEU A 72 17.81 -35.97 45.56
CA LEU A 72 16.91 -36.75 44.71
C LEU A 72 15.75 -35.88 44.20
N ASP A 73 15.19 -35.03 45.06
CA ASP A 73 14.11 -34.11 44.72
C ASP A 73 14.58 -33.05 43.72
N ILE A 74 15.77 -32.46 43.92
CA ILE A 74 16.36 -31.50 42.99
C ILE A 74 16.64 -32.15 41.64
N VAL A 75 17.27 -33.34 41.61
CA VAL A 75 17.58 -34.05 40.37
C VAL A 75 16.30 -34.42 39.63
N ASN A 76 15.27 -34.87 40.33
CA ASN A 76 13.98 -35.19 39.72
C ASN A 76 13.27 -33.94 39.19
N HIS A 77 13.37 -32.82 39.91
CA HIS A 77 12.82 -31.54 39.47
C HIS A 77 13.52 -31.06 38.19
N ASP A 78 14.85 -31.02 38.20
CA ASP A 78 15.67 -30.61 37.07
C ASP A 78 15.47 -31.53 35.86
N TYR A 79 15.38 -32.85 36.08
CA TYR A 79 15.07 -33.81 35.02
C TYR A 79 13.68 -33.55 34.42
N THR A 80 12.67 -33.33 35.27
CA THR A 80 11.30 -33.05 34.83
C THR A 80 11.25 -31.76 34.01
N ASP A 81 11.97 -30.72 34.44
CA ASP A 81 12.01 -29.43 33.76
C ASP A 81 12.80 -29.50 32.45
N PHE A 82 13.87 -30.28 32.38
CA PHE A 82 14.57 -30.59 31.14
C PHE A 82 13.67 -31.33 30.13
N ILE A 83 12.89 -32.31 30.59
CA ILE A 83 11.94 -33.03 29.74
C ILE A 83 10.81 -32.11 29.26
N LYS A 84 10.29 -31.23 30.12
CA LYS A 84 9.29 -30.21 29.71
C LYS A 84 9.87 -29.27 28.66
N LEU A 85 11.10 -28.80 28.84
CA LEU A 85 11.78 -27.92 27.89
C LEU A 85 12.00 -28.63 26.55
N GLY A 86 12.49 -29.88 26.56
CA GLY A 86 12.65 -30.68 25.35
C GLY A 86 11.33 -30.89 24.59
N LYS A 87 10.23 -31.16 25.31
CA LYS A 87 8.89 -31.25 24.72
C LYS A 87 8.43 -29.92 24.10
N SER A 88 8.69 -28.80 24.78
CA SER A 88 8.33 -27.47 24.27
C SER A 88 9.14 -27.07 23.04
N ILE A 89 10.42 -27.42 22.99
CA ILE A 89 11.29 -27.16 21.83
C ILE A 89 10.85 -28.02 20.64
N ASN A 90 10.57 -29.30 20.87
CA ASN A 90 10.12 -30.19 19.81
C ASN A 90 8.79 -29.74 19.17
N GLY A 91 7.87 -29.14 19.94
CA GLY A 91 6.65 -28.54 19.38
C GLY A 91 6.84 -27.15 18.76
N GLY A 92 7.95 -26.48 19.08
CA GLY A 92 8.30 -25.16 18.53
C GLY A 92 8.64 -25.21 17.05
N ASP A 93 9.32 -26.26 16.60
CA ASP A 93 9.67 -26.43 15.18
C ASP A 93 8.42 -26.59 14.30
N ASP A 94 7.42 -27.36 14.75
CA ASP A 94 6.14 -27.49 14.05
C ASP A 94 5.38 -26.16 13.97
N MET A 95 5.40 -25.37 15.05
CA MET A 95 4.77 -24.05 15.07
C MET A 95 5.47 -23.06 14.13
N ILE A 96 6.80 -23.07 14.10
CA ILE A 96 7.61 -22.24 13.18
C ILE A 96 7.34 -22.66 11.73
N ASN A 97 7.27 -23.97 11.46
CA ASN A 97 6.95 -24.50 10.13
C ASN A 97 5.55 -24.08 9.68
N SER A 98 4.54 -24.18 10.56
CA SER A 98 3.17 -23.72 10.26
C SER A 98 3.14 -22.23 9.93
N ILE A 99 3.78 -21.38 10.75
CA ILE A 99 3.83 -19.94 10.49
C ILE A 99 4.56 -19.63 9.18
N SER A 100 5.63 -20.36 8.89
CA SER A 100 6.38 -20.22 7.63
C SER A 100 5.53 -20.60 6.42
N GLU A 101 4.72 -21.66 6.53
CA GLU A 101 3.79 -22.08 5.48
C GLU A 101 2.66 -21.04 5.28
N ASP A 102 2.05 -20.57 6.37
CA ASP A 102 1.03 -19.52 6.34
C ASP A 102 1.58 -18.23 5.69
N LEU A 103 2.81 -17.83 6.04
CA LEU A 103 3.44 -16.64 5.49
C LEU A 103 3.78 -16.80 4.01
N LYS A 104 4.19 -18.00 3.57
CA LYS A 104 4.38 -18.32 2.15
C LYS A 104 3.04 -18.25 1.41
N GLN A 105 1.98 -18.79 1.97
CA GLN A 105 0.65 -18.76 1.36
C GLN A 105 0.11 -17.33 1.28
N PHE A 106 0.30 -16.53 2.33
CA PHE A 106 -0.04 -15.11 2.32
C PHE A 106 0.73 -14.34 1.24
N LYS A 107 2.03 -14.60 1.08
CA LYS A 107 2.83 -14.01 0.00
C LYS A 107 2.28 -14.38 -1.38
N ILE A 108 1.90 -15.64 -1.59
CA ILE A 108 1.30 -16.10 -2.86
C ILE A 108 -0.02 -15.37 -3.11
N GLN A 109 -0.89 -15.27 -2.10
CA GLN A 109 -2.16 -14.54 -2.22
C GLN A 109 -1.92 -13.07 -2.57
N LEU A 110 -0.96 -12.41 -1.92
CA LEU A 110 -0.63 -11.01 -2.20
C LEU A 110 -0.18 -10.81 -3.66
N LEU A 111 0.67 -11.70 -4.19
CA LEU A 111 1.08 -11.66 -5.60
C LEU A 111 -0.09 -11.89 -6.55
N GLN A 112 -1.04 -12.76 -6.19
CA GLN A 112 -2.25 -12.96 -6.98
C GLN A 112 -3.16 -11.72 -6.99
N TYR A 113 -3.28 -11.04 -5.86
CA TYR A 113 -4.05 -9.79 -5.77
C TYR A 113 -3.39 -8.67 -6.56
N ASP A 114 -2.07 -8.55 -6.52
CA ASP A 114 -1.32 -7.59 -7.34
C ASP A 114 -1.52 -7.86 -8.83
N GLY A 115 -1.43 -9.13 -9.26
CA GLY A 115 -1.73 -9.54 -10.63
C GLY A 115 -3.16 -9.18 -11.08
N LYS A 116 -4.16 -9.43 -10.22
CA LYS A 116 -5.55 -9.05 -10.47
C LYS A 116 -5.73 -7.53 -10.56
N PHE A 117 -5.02 -6.77 -9.72
CA PHE A 117 -5.08 -5.32 -9.73
C PHE A 117 -4.48 -4.75 -11.02
N ASN A 118 -3.34 -5.29 -11.46
CA ASN A 118 -2.71 -4.91 -12.72
C ASN A 118 -3.62 -5.23 -13.92
N GLN A 119 -4.22 -6.43 -13.96
CA GLN A 119 -5.18 -6.78 -15.00
C GLN A 119 -6.40 -5.84 -14.99
N MET A 120 -6.96 -5.55 -13.81
CA MET A 120 -8.08 -4.62 -13.69
C MET A 120 -7.70 -3.20 -14.16
N ASN A 121 -6.48 -2.75 -13.84
CA ASN A 121 -5.97 -1.47 -14.31
C ASN A 121 -5.83 -1.44 -15.84
N ASP A 122 -5.35 -2.53 -16.45
CA ASP A 122 -5.27 -2.67 -17.91
C ASP A 122 -6.66 -2.67 -18.56
N GLU A 123 -7.62 -3.41 -18.00
CA GLU A 123 -9.02 -3.41 -18.45
C GLU A 123 -9.67 -2.03 -18.33
N VAL A 124 -9.41 -1.30 -17.25
CA VAL A 124 -9.88 0.09 -17.08
C VAL A 124 -9.22 1.01 -18.11
N SER A 125 -7.91 0.87 -18.34
CA SER A 125 -7.19 1.69 -19.32
C SER A 125 -7.73 1.49 -20.74
N THR A 126 -7.98 0.24 -21.14
CA THR A 126 -8.57 -0.11 -22.45
C THR A 126 -10.01 0.38 -22.56
N THR A 127 -10.80 0.27 -21.49
CA THR A 127 -12.16 0.82 -21.46
C THR A 127 -12.16 2.34 -21.60
N LEU A 128 -11.21 3.04 -20.97
CA LEU A 128 -11.06 4.49 -21.07
C LEU A 128 -10.63 4.93 -22.47
N THR A 129 -9.73 4.19 -23.14
CA THR A 129 -9.35 4.50 -24.52
C THR A 129 -10.51 4.29 -25.49
N LEU A 130 -11.26 3.20 -25.36
CA LEU A 130 -12.49 2.97 -26.12
C LEU A 130 -13.52 4.07 -25.88
N ARG A 131 -13.73 4.48 -24.62
CA ARG A 131 -14.62 5.60 -24.29
C ARG A 131 -14.18 6.90 -24.96
N ARG A 132 -12.88 7.20 -24.97
CA ARG A 132 -12.33 8.38 -25.65
C ARG A 132 -12.60 8.34 -27.15
N GLN A 133 -12.39 7.19 -27.79
CA GLN A 133 -12.70 7.00 -29.21
C GLN A 133 -14.19 7.18 -29.50
N LEU A 134 -15.08 6.63 -28.66
CA LEU A 134 -16.53 6.81 -28.79
C LEU A 134 -16.98 8.26 -28.66
N ILE A 135 -16.37 9.03 -27.74
CA ILE A 135 -16.64 10.46 -27.60
C ILE A 135 -16.20 11.21 -28.87
N GLY A 136 -15.04 10.86 -29.43
CA GLY A 136 -14.57 11.39 -30.72
C GLY A 136 -15.55 11.11 -31.85
N LEU A 137 -15.94 9.84 -32.03
CA LEU A 137 -16.96 9.39 -32.99
C LEU A 137 -18.28 10.15 -32.82
N LYS A 138 -18.77 10.29 -31.58
CA LYS A 138 -20.01 11.02 -31.28
C LYS A 138 -19.90 12.50 -31.67
N SER A 139 -18.75 13.13 -31.45
CA SER A 139 -18.51 14.52 -31.85
C SER A 139 -18.54 14.66 -33.38
N VAL A 140 -17.85 13.78 -34.09
CA VAL A 140 -17.84 13.75 -35.57
C VAL A 140 -19.26 13.54 -36.12
N ALA A 141 -20.01 12.58 -35.58
CA ALA A 141 -21.38 12.31 -36.01
C ALA A 141 -22.31 13.52 -35.80
N LYS A 142 -22.18 14.22 -34.67
CA LYS A 142 -22.94 15.46 -34.41
C LYS A 142 -22.59 16.57 -35.39
N LEU A 143 -21.30 16.75 -35.70
CA LEU A 143 -20.86 17.74 -36.68
C LEU A 143 -21.33 17.39 -38.09
N GLN A 144 -21.34 16.11 -38.46
CA GLN A 144 -21.87 15.65 -39.73
C GLN A 144 -23.39 15.88 -39.84
N LEU A 145 -24.14 15.62 -38.78
CA LEU A 145 -25.57 15.92 -38.72
C LEU A 145 -25.81 17.43 -38.87
N LEU A 146 -25.06 18.25 -38.13
CA LEU A 146 -25.13 19.70 -38.24
C LEU A 146 -24.84 20.16 -39.68
N LEU A 147 -23.81 19.61 -40.32
CA LEU A 147 -23.50 19.93 -41.71
C LEU A 147 -24.67 19.55 -42.62
N HIS A 148 -25.25 18.36 -42.44
CA HIS A 148 -26.42 17.94 -43.21
C HIS A 148 -27.60 18.93 -43.06
N ASP A 149 -27.94 19.32 -41.83
CA ASP A 149 -29.00 20.29 -41.57
C ASP A 149 -28.70 21.65 -42.23
N GLN A 150 -27.46 22.13 -42.17
CA GLN A 150 -27.04 23.39 -42.80
C GLN A 150 -27.12 23.33 -44.33
N ILE A 151 -26.80 22.18 -44.93
CA ILE A 151 -26.95 21.95 -46.37
C ILE A 151 -28.43 21.90 -46.75
N GLU A 152 -29.28 21.24 -45.96
CA GLU A 152 -30.72 21.20 -46.22
C GLU A 152 -31.34 22.60 -46.17
N ILE A 153 -30.95 23.41 -45.16
CA ILE A 153 -31.36 24.82 -45.07
C ILE A 153 -30.89 25.61 -46.28
N PHE A 154 -29.64 25.40 -46.73
CA PHE A 154 -29.11 26.04 -47.92
C PHE A 154 -29.88 25.64 -49.19
N GLU A 155 -30.14 24.35 -49.41
CA GLU A 155 -30.90 23.85 -50.56
C GLU A 155 -32.34 24.39 -50.57
N LYS A 156 -32.96 24.54 -49.39
CA LYS A 156 -34.30 25.14 -49.26
C LYS A 156 -34.29 26.63 -49.59
N LEU A 157 -33.35 27.38 -49.03
CA LEU A 157 -33.18 28.81 -49.31
C LEU A 157 -32.79 29.09 -50.77
N SER A 158 -32.12 28.15 -51.43
CA SER A 158 -31.78 28.20 -52.86
C SER A 158 -33.00 28.08 -53.79
N LYS A 159 -34.06 27.38 -53.34
CA LYS A 159 -35.31 27.18 -54.09
C LYS A 159 -36.31 28.31 -53.91
N ASP A 160 -36.20 29.09 -52.83
CA ASP A 160 -37.06 30.24 -52.54
C ASP A 160 -36.58 31.50 -53.30
N ASP A 161 -37.49 32.45 -53.58
CA ASP A 161 -37.15 33.69 -54.29
C ASP A 161 -36.03 34.49 -53.60
N ILE A 162 -35.12 35.05 -54.41
CA ILE A 162 -33.92 35.75 -53.93
C ILE A 162 -34.30 37.12 -53.36
N ASN A 163 -34.55 37.16 -52.05
CA ASN A 163 -34.69 38.38 -51.25
C ASN A 163 -33.36 38.68 -50.52
N LEU A 164 -33.05 39.96 -50.23
CA LEU A 164 -31.88 40.41 -49.47
C LEU A 164 -31.68 39.62 -48.17
N GLY A 165 -32.76 39.37 -47.44
CA GLY A 165 -32.74 38.60 -46.20
C GLY A 165 -32.45 37.11 -46.41
N ASN A 166 -32.87 36.53 -47.53
CA ASN A 166 -32.60 35.14 -47.89
C ASN A 166 -31.15 34.98 -48.38
N PHE A 167 -30.65 35.94 -49.16
CA PHE A 167 -29.25 35.94 -49.63
C PHE A 167 -28.25 36.10 -48.48
N GLN A 168 -28.51 36.97 -47.51
CA GLN A 168 -27.67 37.09 -46.31
C GLN A 168 -27.68 35.82 -45.45
N LYS A 169 -28.86 35.19 -45.26
CA LYS A 169 -28.98 33.90 -44.56
C LYS A 169 -28.24 32.79 -45.31
N MET A 170 -28.33 32.76 -46.64
CA MET A 170 -27.66 31.77 -47.48
C MET A 170 -26.13 31.93 -47.48
N ALA A 171 -25.63 33.17 -47.43
CA ALA A 171 -24.21 33.43 -47.25
C ALA A 171 -23.72 33.04 -45.85
N ALA A 172 -24.53 33.26 -44.81
CA ALA A 172 -24.20 32.84 -43.45
C ALA A 172 -24.17 31.31 -43.30
N THR A 173 -25.14 30.60 -43.88
CA THR A 173 -25.14 29.12 -43.90
C THR A 173 -24.00 28.58 -44.74
N TYR A 174 -23.66 29.21 -45.86
CA TYR A 174 -22.48 28.86 -46.66
C TYR A 174 -21.16 28.96 -45.87
N LEU A 175 -20.93 30.09 -45.19
CA LEU A 175 -19.74 30.27 -44.35
C LEU A 175 -19.73 29.27 -43.17
N SER A 176 -20.90 28.97 -42.61
CA SER A 176 -21.05 27.93 -41.57
C SER A 176 -20.66 26.56 -42.11
N VAL A 177 -21.16 26.15 -43.28
CA VAL A 177 -20.81 24.87 -43.93
C VAL A 177 -19.31 24.80 -44.21
N LEU A 178 -18.69 25.88 -44.67
CA LEU A 178 -17.24 25.94 -44.91
C LEU A 178 -16.44 25.77 -43.61
N SER A 179 -16.85 26.43 -42.52
CA SER A 179 -16.17 26.33 -41.23
C SER A 179 -16.32 24.94 -40.59
N VAL A 180 -17.52 24.35 -40.67
CA VAL A 180 -17.82 23.02 -40.13
C VAL A 180 -17.11 21.94 -40.95
N GLY A 181 -17.05 22.09 -42.28
CA GLY A 181 -16.28 21.21 -43.16
C GLY A 181 -14.79 21.18 -42.82
N LYS A 182 -14.16 22.35 -42.62
CA LYS A 182 -12.76 22.45 -42.18
C LYS A 182 -12.52 21.85 -40.79
N HIS A 183 -13.47 22.05 -39.86
CA HIS A 183 -13.36 21.47 -38.52
C HIS A 183 -13.50 19.95 -38.52
N LEU A 184 -14.37 19.41 -39.38
CA LEU A 184 -14.51 17.97 -39.63
C LEU A 184 -13.22 17.39 -40.20
N GLU A 185 -12.63 18.03 -41.22
CA GLU A 185 -11.37 17.60 -41.84
C GLU A 185 -10.24 17.43 -40.82
N ASN A 186 -10.07 18.40 -39.93
CA ASN A 186 -9.05 18.36 -38.86
C ASN A 186 -9.28 17.24 -37.82
N LEU A 187 -10.54 16.92 -37.50
CA LEU A 187 -10.89 15.89 -36.50
C LEU A 187 -10.81 14.46 -37.06
N THR A 188 -10.84 14.30 -38.37
CA THR A 188 -10.81 13.00 -39.06
C THR A 188 -9.41 12.63 -39.53
N THR A 189 -8.46 12.45 -38.61
CA THR A 189 -7.05 12.37 -39.04
C THR A 189 -6.57 10.97 -39.43
N GLU A 190 -7.13 9.84 -38.97
CA GLU A 190 -6.44 8.55 -39.24
C GLU A 190 -7.29 7.28 -39.48
N SER A 191 -8.58 7.22 -39.13
CA SER A 191 -9.28 5.90 -39.15
C SER A 191 -10.76 5.89 -39.51
N GLN A 192 -11.40 7.05 -39.66
CA GLN A 192 -12.78 7.12 -40.13
C GLN A 192 -12.79 7.35 -41.64
N THR A 193 -13.35 6.33 -42.31
CA THR A 193 -13.32 6.05 -43.74
C THR A 193 -12.99 7.24 -44.66
N LYS A 194 -11.90 7.10 -45.41
CA LYS A 194 -11.54 7.94 -46.57
C LYS A 194 -12.77 8.22 -47.47
N LEU A 195 -13.69 7.27 -47.54
CA LEU A 195 -14.97 7.36 -48.26
C LEU A 195 -15.94 8.39 -47.65
N GLN A 196 -16.10 8.46 -46.33
CA GLN A 196 -16.93 9.49 -45.67
C GLN A 196 -16.35 10.88 -45.90
N GLN A 197 -15.03 11.05 -45.77
CA GLN A 197 -14.37 12.32 -46.08
C GLN A 197 -14.53 12.70 -47.55
N GLN A 198 -14.38 11.75 -48.47
CA GLN A 198 -14.54 12.01 -49.90
C GLN A 198 -15.99 12.40 -50.25
N TYR A 199 -16.97 11.74 -49.66
CA TYR A 199 -18.39 12.07 -49.86
C TYR A 199 -18.73 13.45 -49.27
N LEU A 200 -18.25 13.74 -48.05
CA LEU A 200 -18.47 15.02 -47.39
C LEU A 200 -17.82 16.16 -48.20
N ASN A 201 -16.56 15.98 -48.61
CA ASN A 201 -15.86 16.95 -49.45
C ASN A 201 -16.54 17.15 -50.80
N ALA A 202 -17.04 16.08 -51.44
CA ALA A 202 -17.82 16.21 -52.66
C ALA A 202 -19.11 17.01 -52.45
N LYS A 203 -19.82 16.79 -51.35
CA LYS A 203 -21.07 17.50 -51.05
C LYS A 203 -20.82 18.96 -50.65
N VAL A 204 -19.78 19.25 -49.86
CA VAL A 204 -19.34 20.62 -49.55
C VAL A 204 -18.91 21.36 -50.82
N ASN A 205 -18.14 20.71 -51.69
CA ASN A 205 -17.75 21.29 -52.99
C ASN A 205 -18.95 21.52 -53.91
N SER A 206 -19.97 20.66 -53.88
CA SER A 206 -21.23 20.87 -54.60
C SER A 206 -21.91 22.16 -54.13
N VAL A 207 -22.02 22.38 -52.81
CA VAL A 207 -22.61 23.60 -52.24
C VAL A 207 -21.78 24.84 -52.60
N ILE A 208 -20.45 24.73 -52.59
CA ILE A 208 -19.56 25.80 -53.05
C ILE A 208 -19.83 26.15 -54.51
N MET A 209 -19.89 25.16 -55.40
CA MET A 209 -20.15 25.38 -56.82
C MET A 209 -21.54 25.98 -57.07
N GLU A 210 -22.56 25.51 -56.35
CA GLU A 210 -23.93 26.05 -56.44
C GLU A 210 -24.00 27.49 -55.96
N PHE A 211 -23.37 27.82 -54.82
CA PHE A 211 -23.33 29.19 -54.31
C PHE A 211 -22.54 30.12 -55.24
N GLU A 212 -21.40 29.68 -55.75
CA GLU A 212 -20.63 30.44 -56.75
C GLU A 212 -21.44 30.68 -58.03
N SER A 213 -22.16 29.66 -58.50
CA SER A 213 -23.03 29.77 -59.67
C SER A 213 -24.16 30.80 -59.44
N LEU A 214 -24.80 30.77 -58.27
CA LEU A 214 -25.83 31.74 -57.88
C LEU A 214 -25.28 33.16 -57.80
N VAL A 215 -24.11 33.34 -57.16
CA VAL A 215 -23.43 34.65 -57.09
C VAL A 215 -23.07 35.14 -58.49
N ARG A 216 -22.56 34.28 -59.38
CA ARG A 216 -22.26 34.63 -60.78
C ARG A 216 -23.52 35.01 -61.56
N SER A 217 -24.63 34.30 -61.35
CA SER A 217 -25.93 34.60 -61.95
C SER A 217 -26.45 35.97 -61.49
N LEU A 218 -26.44 36.24 -60.19
CA LEU A 218 -26.85 37.52 -59.61
C LEU A 218 -25.98 38.68 -60.11
N ILE A 219 -24.67 38.49 -60.22
CA ILE A 219 -23.76 39.49 -60.79
C ILE A 219 -24.13 39.76 -62.26
N ASN A 220 -24.48 38.73 -63.04
CA ASN A 220 -24.93 38.91 -64.42
C ASN A 220 -26.26 39.66 -64.50
N GLU A 221 -27.22 39.38 -63.62
CA GLU A 221 -28.50 40.10 -63.56
C GLU A 221 -28.34 41.56 -63.11
N ILE A 222 -27.41 41.83 -62.20
CA ILE A 222 -27.01 43.19 -61.78
C ILE A 222 -26.34 43.92 -62.95
N LYS A 223 -25.43 43.27 -63.70
CA LYS A 223 -24.79 43.84 -64.90
C LYS A 223 -25.80 44.14 -66.02
N LEU A 224 -26.83 43.31 -66.16
CA LEU A 224 -27.96 43.52 -67.08
C LEU A 224 -28.96 44.59 -66.58
N LYS A 225 -28.66 45.30 -65.49
CA LYS A 225 -29.47 46.39 -64.88
C LYS A 225 -30.90 45.98 -64.47
N ARG A 226 -31.13 44.68 -64.26
CA ARG A 226 -32.46 44.13 -63.97
C ARG A 226 -32.83 44.25 -62.49
N ILE A 227 -31.83 44.32 -61.60
CA ILE A 227 -31.99 44.50 -60.15
C ILE A 227 -31.43 45.88 -59.77
N LYS A 228 -32.26 46.73 -59.17
CA LYS A 228 -31.91 48.12 -58.79
C LYS A 228 -31.77 48.34 -57.28
N GLU A 229 -31.93 47.31 -56.45
CA GLU A 229 -31.77 47.46 -55.00
C GLU A 229 -30.29 47.65 -54.62
N PRO A 230 -29.89 48.85 -54.13
CA PRO A 230 -28.47 49.14 -53.85
C PRO A 230 -27.90 48.29 -52.72
N SER A 231 -28.74 47.92 -51.75
CA SER A 231 -28.41 47.05 -50.62
C SER A 231 -28.06 45.63 -51.05
N LEU A 232 -28.80 45.08 -52.02
CA LEU A 232 -28.60 43.74 -52.56
C LEU A 232 -27.33 43.68 -53.40
N VAL A 233 -27.09 44.70 -54.23
CA VAL A 233 -25.82 44.85 -54.98
C VAL A 233 -24.61 44.94 -54.04
N MET A 234 -24.68 45.74 -52.97
CA MET A 234 -23.57 45.85 -52.00
C MET A 234 -23.32 44.56 -51.22
N SER A 235 -24.37 43.84 -50.83
CA SER A 235 -24.23 42.55 -50.14
C SER A 235 -23.61 41.47 -51.06
N VAL A 236 -24.04 41.41 -52.33
CA VAL A 236 -23.48 40.50 -53.34
C VAL A 236 -22.00 40.81 -53.60
N LEU A 237 -21.63 42.09 -53.69
CA LEU A 237 -20.24 42.51 -53.88
C LEU A 237 -19.36 42.20 -52.66
N ASN A 238 -19.89 42.40 -51.45
CA ASN A 238 -19.16 42.12 -50.21
C ASN A 238 -18.92 40.61 -50.02
N ILE A 239 -19.94 39.79 -50.32
CA ILE A 239 -19.84 38.33 -50.28
C ILE A 239 -18.91 37.83 -51.38
N GLN A 240 -18.90 38.42 -52.58
CA GLN A 240 -17.93 38.09 -53.63
C GLN A 240 -16.48 38.36 -53.19
N ASN A 241 -16.22 39.46 -52.47
CA ASN A 241 -14.89 39.73 -51.93
C ASN A 241 -14.50 38.73 -50.84
N MET A 242 -15.45 38.21 -50.06
CA MET A 242 -15.19 37.14 -49.07
C MET A 242 -14.97 35.77 -49.69
N ILE A 243 -15.52 35.47 -50.88
CA ILE A 243 -15.30 34.19 -51.58
C ILE A 243 -13.95 34.17 -52.32
N LYS A 244 -13.42 35.33 -52.72
CA LYS A 244 -12.14 35.44 -53.46
C LYS A 244 -10.88 35.35 -52.59
N HIS A 245 -11.02 35.36 -51.26
CA HIS A 245 -9.93 35.25 -50.28
C HIS A 245 -10.06 33.94 -49.50
#